data_AF-J0QDY6-F1
#
_entry.id   AF-J0QDY6-F1
#
_cell.length_a   1.000
_cell.length_b   1.000
_cell.length_c   1.000
_cell.angle_alpha   90.00
_cell.angle_beta   90.00
_cell.angle_gamma   90.00
#
_symmetry.space_group_name_H-M   'P 1'
#
loop_
_entity.id
_entity.type
_entity.pdbx_description
1 polymer ?
#
loop_
_entity_poly.entity_id
_entity_poly.type
_entity_poly.pdbx_seq_one_letter_code
_entity_poly.pdbx_strand_id
1 'polypeptide(L)'
;MQDELFETEKAPQKNTKNTKNTKNAPKKSFEEHVHSLERAIDRLNDPNLSLKDGMDLYKTAMQELVLAQKLLENAYLEYEKLQIPDKKA
;
A
#
# COMPACT_ATOMS: atom_id res chain seq x y z
N MET A 1 -10.22 -22.10 43.07
CA MET A 1 -11.38 -22.60 42.29
C MET A 1 -11.84 -21.51 41.34
N GLN A 2 -11.31 -21.31 40.14
CA GLN A 2 -10.39 -22.02 39.23
C GLN A 2 -9.49 -20.89 38.68
N ASP A 3 -8.19 -20.75 38.97
CA ASP A 3 -7.04 -21.63 38.74
C ASP A 3 -6.94 -22.12 37.29
N GLU A 4 -5.94 -21.57 36.59
CA GLU A 4 -5.18 -22.16 35.48
C GLU A 4 -5.83 -22.30 34.09
N LEU A 5 -5.55 -21.33 33.21
CA LEU A 5 -5.32 -21.52 31.77
C LEU A 5 -4.96 -20.13 31.19
N PHE A 6 -3.73 -19.61 31.24
CA PHE A 6 -2.49 -20.18 30.76
C PHE A 6 -1.33 -19.43 31.43
N GLU A 7 -0.50 -20.14 32.17
CA GLU A 7 0.79 -19.64 32.59
C GLU A 7 1.76 -19.57 31.40
N THR A 8 2.33 -18.38 31.25
CA THR A 8 3.70 -18.08 30.83
C THR A 8 4.46 -19.17 30.05
N GLU A 9 4.49 -19.00 28.72
CA GLU A 9 5.65 -19.40 27.94
C GLU A 9 6.86 -18.55 28.39
N LYS A 10 7.79 -19.16 29.13
CA LYS A 10 9.14 -18.62 29.33
C LYS A 10 10.17 -19.62 28.81
N ALA A 11 10.87 -19.23 27.75
CA ALA A 11 12.23 -19.65 27.44
C ALA A 11 13.01 -18.49 26.77
N PRO A 12 14.35 -18.46 26.86
CA PRO A 12 15.09 -17.24 27.21
C PRO A 12 15.76 -16.48 26.06
N GLN A 13 16.16 -15.27 26.42
CA GLN A 13 17.00 -14.29 25.72
C GLN A 13 18.21 -14.86 24.94
N LYS A 14 18.50 -14.31 23.74
CA LYS A 14 19.76 -13.57 23.40
C LYS A 14 19.98 -13.41 21.87
N ASN A 15 20.04 -12.17 21.43
CA ASN A 15 21.13 -11.47 20.71
C ASN A 15 20.50 -10.36 19.85
N THR A 16 20.75 -9.07 20.09
CA THR A 16 21.95 -8.29 19.78
C THR A 16 22.27 -8.22 18.28
N LYS A 17 21.83 -7.10 17.69
CA LYS A 17 22.25 -6.52 16.40
C LYS A 17 21.83 -7.32 15.16
N ASN A 18 20.90 -6.77 14.37
CA ASN A 18 21.29 -6.11 13.13
C ASN A 18 20.10 -5.57 12.32
N THR A 19 20.36 -4.41 11.73
CA THR A 19 19.76 -3.91 10.48
C THR A 19 18.36 -3.29 10.57
N LYS A 20 18.36 -1.96 10.78
CA LYS A 20 17.51 -1.06 9.99
C LYS A 20 17.57 -1.51 8.51
N ASN A 21 16.50 -2.10 7.97
CA ASN A 21 16.16 -2.05 6.53
C ASN A 21 14.76 -2.65 6.31
N THR A 22 13.74 -1.80 6.29
CA THR A 22 12.51 -2.09 5.53
C THR A 22 11.92 -0.78 4.99
N LYS A 23 12.78 0.05 4.42
CA LYS A 23 12.40 0.97 3.33
C LYS A 23 13.04 0.36 2.09
N ASN A 24 12.36 0.43 0.94
CA ASN A 24 12.74 -0.12 -0.38
C ASN A 24 11.92 -1.34 -0.83
N ALA A 25 10.62 -1.39 -0.51
CA ALA A 25 9.73 -1.92 -1.55
C ALA A 25 9.80 -0.94 -2.73
N PRO A 26 10.01 -1.39 -3.98
CA PRO A 26 9.98 -0.49 -5.13
C PRO A 26 8.64 0.25 -5.11
N LYS A 27 8.70 1.58 -5.08
CA LYS A 27 7.49 2.39 -5.26
C LYS A 27 7.02 2.09 -6.68
N LYS A 28 5.84 1.49 -6.79
CA LYS A 28 5.20 1.26 -8.09
C LYS A 28 5.04 2.59 -8.82
N SER A 29 5.22 2.58 -10.14
CA SER A 29 4.90 3.71 -11.00
C SER A 29 3.38 3.90 -11.11
N PHE A 30 2.95 5.08 -11.57
CA PHE A 30 1.53 5.37 -11.79
C PHE A 30 0.88 4.32 -12.71
N GLU A 31 1.55 3.98 -13.79
CA GLU A 31 1.10 3.00 -14.79
C GLU A 31 0.95 1.60 -14.17
N GLU A 32 1.84 1.22 -13.25
CA GLU A 32 1.75 -0.06 -12.55
C GLU A 32 0.57 -0.09 -11.57
N HIS A 33 0.27 1.03 -10.92
CA HIS A 33 -0.91 1.17 -10.06
C HIS A 33 -2.20 1.06 -10.90
N VAL A 34 -2.27 1.73 -12.06
CA VAL A 34 -3.42 1.66 -12.98
C VAL A 34 -3.62 0.25 -13.51
N HIS A 35 -2.56 -0.40 -14.00
CA HIS A 35 -2.65 -1.77 -14.51
C HIS A 35 -3.07 -2.76 -13.39
N SER A 36 -2.61 -2.53 -12.16
CA SER A 36 -3.07 -3.33 -11.00
C SER A 36 -4.57 -3.14 -10.73
N LEU A 37 -5.07 -1.90 -10.91
CA LEU A 37 -6.47 -1.55 -10.73
C LEU A 37 -7.36 -2.16 -11.82
N GLU A 38 -6.95 -2.09 -13.08
CA GLU A 38 -7.67 -2.71 -14.21
C GLU A 38 -7.85 -4.20 -13.98
N ARG A 39 -6.75 -4.90 -13.64
CA ARG A 39 -6.79 -6.32 -13.31
C ARG A 39 -7.68 -6.61 -12.10
N ALA A 40 -7.75 -5.69 -11.14
CA ALA A 40 -8.61 -5.86 -9.98
C ALA A 40 -10.09 -5.74 -10.34
N ILE A 41 -10.44 -4.80 -11.23
CA ILE A 41 -11.79 -4.64 -11.76
C ILE A 41 -12.21 -5.87 -12.57
N ASP A 42 -11.32 -6.38 -13.44
CA ASP A 42 -11.58 -7.61 -14.20
C ASP A 42 -11.89 -8.80 -13.29
N ARG A 43 -11.15 -8.93 -12.17
CA ARG A 43 -11.39 -9.96 -11.17
C ARG A 43 -12.69 -9.75 -10.39
N LEU A 44 -13.03 -8.51 -10.05
CA LEU A 44 -14.29 -8.19 -9.38
C LEU A 44 -15.52 -8.52 -10.23
N ASN A 45 -15.37 -8.51 -11.56
CA ASN A 45 -16.43 -8.90 -12.49
C ASN A 45 -16.60 -10.43 -12.62
N ASP A 46 -15.76 -11.25 -11.97
CA ASP A 46 -15.90 -12.71 -12.01
C ASP A 46 -17.09 -13.17 -11.14
N PRO A 47 -18.11 -13.82 -11.72
CA PRO A 47 -19.27 -14.31 -10.97
C PRO A 47 -18.95 -15.44 -9.97
N ASN A 48 -17.77 -16.06 -10.07
CA ASN A 48 -17.32 -17.09 -9.13
C ASN A 48 -16.53 -16.51 -7.94
N LEU A 49 -16.31 -15.20 -7.90
CA LEU A 49 -15.57 -14.56 -6.81
C LEU A 49 -16.38 -14.61 -5.52
N SER A 50 -15.76 -15.12 -4.45
CA SER A 50 -16.40 -15.12 -3.14
C SER A 50 -16.56 -13.68 -2.62
N LEU A 51 -17.63 -13.41 -1.86
CA LEU A 51 -17.85 -12.07 -1.29
C LEU A 51 -16.67 -11.59 -0.45
N LYS A 52 -16.04 -12.51 0.29
CA LYS A 52 -14.87 -12.20 1.11
C LYS A 52 -13.71 -11.76 0.23
N ASP A 53 -13.40 -12.55 -0.80
CA ASP A 53 -12.29 -12.25 -1.71
C ASP A 53 -12.57 -10.97 -2.52
N GLY A 54 -13.82 -10.76 -2.95
CA GLY A 54 -14.24 -9.51 -3.59
C GLY A 54 -14.05 -8.29 -2.69
N MET A 55 -14.39 -8.41 -1.40
CA MET A 55 -14.19 -7.33 -0.44
C MET A 55 -12.69 -7.03 -0.20
N ASP A 56 -11.86 -8.06 -0.08
CA ASP A 56 -10.42 -7.91 0.08
C ASP A 56 -9.79 -7.28 -1.17
N LEU A 57 -10.22 -7.73 -2.36
CA LEU A 57 -9.75 -7.25 -3.65
C LEU A 57 -10.18 -5.81 -3.91
N TYR A 58 -11.40 -5.44 -3.53
CA TYR A 58 -11.88 -4.06 -3.56
C TYR A 58 -11.04 -3.13 -2.66
N LYS A 59 -10.73 -3.55 -1.44
CA LYS A 59 -9.88 -2.75 -0.52
C LYS A 59 -8.49 -2.53 -1.12
N THR A 60 -7.89 -3.57 -1.70
CA THR A 60 -6.60 -3.44 -2.37
C THR A 60 -6.70 -2.51 -3.58
N ALA A 61 -7.71 -2.66 -4.43
CA ALA A 61 -7.95 -1.78 -5.57
C ALA A 61 -8.08 -0.31 -5.14
N MET A 62 -8.84 -0.04 -4.08
CA MET A 62 -8.98 1.31 -3.52
C MET A 62 -7.66 1.90 -3.02
N GLN A 63 -6.80 1.08 -2.40
CA GLN A 63 -5.47 1.54 -1.99
C GLN A 63 -4.59 1.89 -3.19
N GLU A 64 -4.57 1.05 -4.22
CA GLU A 64 -3.83 1.29 -5.47
C GLU A 64 -4.32 2.58 -6.16
N LEU A 65 -5.65 2.81 -6.19
CA LEU A 65 -6.25 4.03 -6.74
C LEU A 65 -5.80 5.29 -5.99
N VAL A 66 -5.83 5.27 -4.66
CA VAL A 66 -5.39 6.42 -3.84
C VAL A 66 -3.91 6.73 -4.07
N LEU A 67 -3.07 5.70 -4.22
CA LEU A 67 -1.65 5.89 -4.51
C LEU A 67 -1.43 6.48 -5.90
N ALA A 68 -2.17 6.00 -6.91
CA ALA A 68 -2.13 6.56 -8.27
C ALA A 68 -2.57 8.04 -8.30
N GLN A 69 -3.66 8.38 -7.62
CA GLN A 69 -4.14 9.76 -7.50
C GLN A 69 -3.09 10.67 -6.86
N LYS A 70 -2.44 10.20 -5.79
CA LYS A 70 -1.38 10.95 -5.12
C LYS A 70 -0.17 11.19 -6.03
N LEU A 71 0.18 10.22 -6.88
CA LEU A 71 1.26 10.41 -7.87
C LEU A 71 0.90 11.51 -8.88
N LEU A 72 -0.33 11.52 -9.38
CA LEU A 72 -0.82 12.57 -10.28
C LEU A 72 -0.83 13.95 -9.62
N GLU A 73 -1.32 14.03 -8.39
CA GLU A 73 -1.35 15.29 -7.64
C GLU A 73 0.07 15.85 -7.43
N ASN A 74 1.02 14.99 -7.05
CA ASN A 74 2.41 15.40 -6.92
C ASN A 74 3.00 15.89 -8.25
N ALA A 75 2.74 15.18 -9.35
CA ALA A 75 3.21 15.57 -10.68
C ALA A 75 2.60 16.92 -11.11
N TYR A 76 1.32 17.16 -10.81
CA TYR A 76 0.65 18.42 -11.06
C TYR A 76 1.28 19.57 -10.24
N LEU A 77 1.53 19.35 -8.94
CA LEU A 77 2.18 20.34 -8.08
C LEU A 77 3.62 20.66 -8.52
N GLU A 78 4.35 19.66 -9.00
CA GLU A 78 5.69 19.87 -9.58
C GLU A 78 5.63 20.67 -10.87
N TYR A 79 4.68 20.36 -11.74
CA TYR A 79 4.43 21.12 -12.98
C TYR A 79 4.05 22.57 -12.68
N GLU A 80 3.16 22.81 -11.72
CA GLU A 80 2.73 24.15 -11.32
C GLU A 80 3.92 24.98 -10.81
N LYS A 81 4.82 24.38 -10.02
CA LYS A 81 6.05 25.06 -9.55
C LYS A 81 6.98 25.46 -10.70
N LEU A 82 7.07 24.63 -11.74
CA LEU A 82 7.87 24.92 -12.94
C LEU A 82 7.20 25.97 -13.85
N GLN A 83 5.87 26.07 -13.79
CA GLN A 83 5.06 27.03 -14.53
C GLN A 83 5.03 28.42 -13.91
N ILE A 84 5.41 28.60 -12.62
CA ILE A 84 5.65 29.93 -12.04
C ILE A 84 6.85 30.50 -12.79
N PRO A 85 6.66 31.44 -13.73
CA PRO A 85 7.79 32.02 -14.43
C PRO A 85 8.58 32.82 -13.40
N ASP A 86 9.87 32.88 -13.62
CA ASP A 86 10.78 33.87 -13.05
C ASP A 86 10.25 35.28 -13.36
N LYS A 87 9.21 35.74 -12.64
CA LYS A 87 8.77 37.14 -12.61
C LYS A 87 9.74 37.91 -11.72
N LYS A 88 11.00 37.86 -12.08
CA LYS A 88 12.07 38.75 -11.64
C LYS A 88 12.96 39.05 -12.84
N ALA A 89 12.46 39.91 -13.72
CA ALA A 89 13.27 40.73 -14.61
C ALA A 89 12.64 42.12 -14.66
#